data_AF-A0A9D7H486-F1
#
_entry.id   AF-A0A9D7H486-F1
#
_cell.length_a   1.000
_cell.length_b   1.000
_cell.length_c   1.000
_cell.angle_alpha   90.00
_cell.angle_beta   90.00
_cell.angle_gamma   90.00
#
_symmetry.space_group_name_H-M   'P 1'
#
loop_
_entity.id
_entity.type
_entity.pdbx_description
1 polymer ?
#
loop_
_entity_poly.entity_id
_entity_poly.type
_entity_poly.pdbx_seq_one_letter_code
_entity_poly.pdbx_strand_id
1 'polypeptide(L)'
;MIGFPLGILYANALEWGLHRFVLHGLGRSKQSTFAFHWHEHHRTSRKHGMRDAAYEAPLSLGAGVGNAQNKEALLLVGMGLLHAPLAFVAPWFAAALAVSGVTYYHVHKRSHLDGAWAKRHLRWHFDHHMGGDQDANYCVTFPLMDYVMGTRKTHVPTAEREPREPVHKTEASALR
;
A
#
# COMPACT_ATOMS: atom_id res chain seq x y z
N MET A 1 10.49 -27.99 4.67
CA MET A 1 10.28 -26.58 5.04
C MET A 1 9.68 -25.72 3.90
N ILE A 2 8.97 -26.33 2.93
CA ILE A 2 8.37 -25.62 1.79
C ILE A 2 7.24 -24.65 2.18
N GLY A 3 6.61 -24.88 3.34
CA GLY A 3 5.53 -24.03 3.84
C GLY A 3 5.94 -22.56 4.05
N PHE A 4 7.20 -22.29 4.38
CA PHE A 4 7.63 -20.90 4.62
C PHE A 4 7.68 -20.07 3.32
N PRO A 5 8.38 -20.51 2.24
CA PRO A 5 8.30 -19.82 0.95
C PRO A 5 6.86 -19.68 0.42
N LEU A 6 6.03 -20.72 0.54
CA LEU A 6 4.63 -20.66 0.13
C LEU A 6 3.83 -19.64 0.94
N GLY A 7 4.12 -19.50 2.24
CA GLY A 7 3.49 -18.50 3.10
C GLY A 7 3.89 -17.07 2.71
N ILE A 8 5.15 -16.83 2.33
CA ILE A 8 5.58 -15.51 1.82
C ILE A 8 4.87 -15.17 0.51
N LEU A 9 4.78 -16.13 -0.42
CA LEU A 9 4.06 -15.94 -1.70
C LEU A 9 2.58 -15.65 -1.46
N TYR A 10 1.93 -16.43 -0.59
CA TYR A 10 0.54 -16.22 -0.21
C TYR A 10 0.34 -14.85 0.45
N ALA A 11 1.22 -14.46 1.38
CA ALA A 11 1.11 -13.18 2.08
C ALA A 11 1.19 -11.99 1.12
N ASN A 12 2.09 -12.03 0.12
CA ASN A 12 2.18 -10.96 -0.88
C ASN A 12 0.93 -10.90 -1.80
N ALA A 13 0.36 -12.06 -2.15
CA ALA A 13 -0.90 -12.12 -2.90
C ALA A 13 -2.10 -11.61 -2.08
N LEU A 14 -2.14 -11.96 -0.80
CA LEU A 14 -3.15 -11.48 0.14
C LEU A 14 -3.03 -9.96 0.34
N GLU A 15 -1.82 -9.46 0.57
CA GLU A 15 -1.52 -8.03 0.67
C GLU A 15 -2.01 -7.27 -0.56
N TRP A 16 -1.62 -7.71 -1.76
CA TRP A 16 -2.08 -7.14 -3.03
C TRP A 16 -3.61 -7.15 -3.16
N GLY A 17 -4.24 -8.30 -2.87
CA GLY A 17 -5.68 -8.47 -3.03
C GLY A 17 -6.50 -7.63 -2.06
N LEU A 18 -6.12 -7.61 -0.77
CA LEU A 18 -6.76 -6.77 0.24
C LEU A 18 -6.56 -5.30 -0.08
N HIS A 19 -5.36 -4.89 -0.44
CA HIS A 19 -5.09 -3.50 -0.74
C HIS A 19 -5.90 -3.02 -1.95
N ARG A 20 -5.96 -3.81 -3.03
CA ARG A 20 -6.74 -3.48 -4.23
C ARG A 20 -8.25 -3.50 -4.01
N PHE A 21 -8.80 -4.60 -3.50
CA PHE A 21 -10.25 -4.81 -3.51
C PHE A 21 -10.94 -4.32 -2.25
N VAL A 22 -10.25 -4.37 -1.10
CA VAL A 22 -10.83 -3.95 0.18
C VAL A 22 -10.47 -2.50 0.47
N LEU A 23 -9.18 -2.18 0.56
CA LEU A 23 -8.74 -0.84 0.95
C LEU A 23 -8.99 0.21 -0.14
N HIS A 24 -8.65 -0.10 -1.40
CA HIS A 24 -9.00 0.76 -2.54
C HIS A 24 -10.43 0.54 -2.99
N GLY A 25 -10.86 -0.70 -3.25
CA GLY A 25 -12.21 -0.96 -3.76
C GLY A 25 -13.31 -0.46 -2.82
N LEU A 26 -13.40 -1.02 -1.60
CA LEU A 26 -14.42 -0.62 -0.64
C LEU A 26 -14.10 0.71 0.06
N GLY A 27 -12.82 1.02 0.32
CA GLY A 27 -12.42 2.23 1.05
C GLY A 27 -12.63 3.54 0.29
N ARG A 28 -12.97 3.52 -1.00
CA ARG A 28 -13.38 4.72 -1.74
C ARG A 28 -14.70 5.29 -1.25
N SER A 29 -15.60 4.45 -0.74
CA SER A 29 -16.83 4.92 -0.12
C SER A 29 -16.55 5.46 1.27
N LYS A 30 -17.01 6.68 1.57
CA LYS A 30 -16.89 7.29 2.91
C LYS A 30 -17.70 6.56 3.99
N GLN A 31 -18.68 5.75 3.59
CA GLN A 31 -19.50 4.95 4.49
C GLN A 31 -18.84 3.60 4.84
N SER A 32 -17.75 3.23 4.16
CA SER A 32 -17.03 1.98 4.39
C SER A 32 -16.21 2.05 5.67
N THR A 33 -16.12 0.93 6.39
CA THR A 33 -15.18 0.78 7.51
C THR A 33 -13.72 0.93 7.07
N PHE A 34 -13.43 0.71 5.78
CA PHE A 34 -12.11 0.86 5.17
C PHE A 34 -11.85 2.27 4.62
N ALA A 35 -12.78 3.21 4.80
CA ALA A 35 -12.68 4.57 4.27
C ALA A 35 -11.42 5.33 4.72
N PHE A 36 -10.89 4.98 5.89
CA PHE A 36 -9.68 5.58 6.45
C PHE A 36 -8.48 5.47 5.50
N HIS A 37 -8.39 4.37 4.76
CA HIS A 37 -7.25 4.15 3.88
C HIS A 37 -7.21 5.18 2.75
N TRP A 38 -8.34 5.43 2.08
CA TRP A 38 -8.39 6.41 0.99
C TRP A 38 -8.50 7.86 1.49
N HIS A 39 -9.44 8.13 2.40
CA HIS A 39 -9.82 9.50 2.77
C HIS A 39 -8.96 10.12 3.86
N GLU A 40 -8.24 9.32 4.65
CA GLU A 40 -7.32 9.79 5.69
C GLU A 40 -5.86 9.54 5.23
N HIS A 41 -5.48 8.28 5.07
CA HIS A 41 -4.09 7.87 4.85
C HIS A 41 -3.53 8.31 3.49
N HIS A 42 -4.19 7.96 2.38
CA HIS A 42 -3.77 8.40 1.03
C HIS A 42 -3.78 9.91 0.89
N ARG A 43 -4.86 10.55 1.35
CA ARG A 43 -5.04 12.00 1.29
C ARG A 43 -3.90 12.72 2.03
N THR A 44 -3.58 12.28 3.25
CA THR A 44 -2.54 12.90 4.08
C THR A 44 -1.16 12.65 3.48
N SER A 45 -0.83 11.39 3.18
CA SER A 45 0.44 11.01 2.56
C SER A 45 0.72 11.80 1.28
N ARG A 46 -0.28 11.90 0.39
CA ARG A 46 -0.12 12.64 -0.86
C ARG A 46 0.06 14.14 -0.65
N LYS A 47 -0.70 14.74 0.27
CA LYS A 47 -0.61 16.16 0.61
C LYS A 47 0.74 16.52 1.25
N HIS A 48 1.34 15.59 1.99
CA HIS A 48 2.55 15.82 2.78
C HIS A 48 3.77 15.03 2.28
N GLY A 49 3.81 14.70 0.99
CA GLY A 49 5.01 14.15 0.35
C GLY A 49 5.42 12.78 0.92
N MET A 50 4.49 11.84 0.97
CA MET A 50 4.57 10.51 1.61
C MET A 50 4.39 10.51 3.14
N ARG A 51 4.47 11.66 3.82
CA ARG A 51 4.35 11.69 5.29
C ARG A 51 2.90 11.50 5.77
N ASP A 52 2.70 10.66 6.77
CA ASP A 52 1.42 10.51 7.47
C ASP A 52 1.62 10.59 8.99
N ALA A 53 1.08 11.66 9.59
CA ALA A 53 1.22 11.95 11.02
C ALA A 53 0.53 10.91 11.92
N ALA A 54 -0.38 10.09 11.39
CA ALA A 54 -0.97 8.99 12.14
C ALA A 54 0.10 8.00 12.66
N TYR A 55 1.23 7.87 11.95
CA TYR A 55 2.32 6.98 12.35
C TYR A 55 3.27 7.54 13.42
N GLU A 56 3.18 8.83 13.71
CA GLU A 56 3.99 9.49 14.75
C GLU A 56 3.43 9.23 16.14
N ALA A 57 2.12 9.00 16.23
CA ALA A 57 1.46 8.67 17.47
C ALA A 57 1.81 7.24 17.94
N PRO A 58 1.90 7.02 19.28
CA PRO A 58 1.95 5.68 19.83
C PRO A 58 0.75 4.84 19.38
N LEU A 59 0.98 3.55 19.18
CA LEU A 59 -0.07 2.60 18.82
C LEU A 59 -1.04 2.46 20.00
N SER A 60 -2.33 2.63 19.74
CA SER A 60 -3.38 2.49 20.76
C SER A 60 -4.52 1.64 20.22
N LEU A 61 -4.69 0.46 20.81
CA LEU A 61 -5.77 -0.47 20.47
C LEU A 61 -7.01 -0.31 21.38
N GLY A 62 -6.98 0.67 22.30
CA GLY A 62 -8.09 1.03 23.19
C GLY A 62 -8.97 2.16 22.61
N ALA A 63 -9.56 3.02 23.44
CA ALA A 63 -10.47 4.11 23.03
C ALA A 63 -9.91 5.15 22.01
N GLY A 64 -8.67 4.98 21.53
CA GLY A 64 -7.99 5.80 20.53
C GLY A 64 -7.91 5.20 19.11
N VAL A 65 -8.77 4.24 18.73
CA VAL A 65 -8.80 3.59 17.39
C VAL A 65 -9.03 4.57 16.21
N GLY A 66 -9.25 5.87 16.47
CA GLY A 66 -9.72 6.82 15.46
C GLY A 66 -8.82 7.05 14.23
N ASN A 67 -7.51 6.77 14.31
CA ASN A 67 -6.57 7.08 13.24
C ASN A 67 -6.23 5.89 12.32
N ALA A 68 -5.65 6.19 11.16
CA ALA A 68 -5.29 5.19 10.16
C ALA A 68 -4.31 4.11 10.67
N GLN A 69 -3.29 4.48 11.46
CA GLN A 69 -2.32 3.53 12.02
C GLN A 69 -2.99 2.48 12.91
N ASN A 70 -3.89 2.91 13.81
CA ASN A 70 -4.54 2.01 14.76
C ASN A 70 -5.55 1.10 14.05
N LYS A 71 -6.27 1.61 13.04
CA LYS A 71 -7.16 0.80 12.20
C LYS A 71 -6.37 -0.25 11.39
N GLU A 72 -5.25 0.12 10.79
CA GLU A 72 -4.33 -0.83 10.13
C GLU A 72 -3.86 -1.91 11.10
N ALA A 73 -3.40 -1.52 12.30
CA ALA A 73 -2.94 -2.47 13.31
C ALA A 73 -4.05 -3.46 13.73
N LEU A 74 -5.29 -2.99 13.90
CA LEU A 74 -6.43 -3.86 14.19
C LEU A 74 -6.72 -4.84 13.04
N LEU A 75 -6.66 -4.38 11.79
CA LEU A 75 -6.82 -5.26 10.64
C LEU A 75 -5.71 -6.33 10.59
N LEU A 76 -4.44 -5.96 10.84
CA LEU A 76 -3.34 -6.91 10.88
C LEU A 76 -3.49 -7.93 12.02
N VAL A 77 -3.90 -7.48 13.22
CA VAL A 77 -4.19 -8.38 14.35
C VAL A 77 -5.34 -9.33 13.98
N GLY A 78 -6.42 -8.81 13.40
CA GLY A 78 -7.55 -9.62 12.95
C GLY A 78 -7.13 -10.67 11.92
N MET A 79 -6.29 -10.30 10.96
CA MET A 79 -5.74 -11.23 9.97
C MET A 79 -4.82 -12.28 10.60
N GLY A 80 -4.01 -11.89 11.58
CA GLY A 80 -3.17 -12.83 12.35
C GLY A 80 -4.01 -13.85 13.10
N LEU A 81 -5.07 -13.41 13.79
CA LEU A 81 -6.00 -14.29 14.50
C LEU A 81 -6.75 -15.23 13.55
N LEU A 82 -7.19 -14.73 12.40
CA LEU A 82 -7.84 -15.54 11.37
C LEU A 82 -6.95 -16.70 10.89
N HIS A 83 -5.64 -16.46 10.77
CA HIS A 83 -4.68 -17.47 10.33
C HIS A 83 -4.06 -18.28 11.46
N ALA A 84 -4.27 -17.92 12.73
CA ALA A 84 -3.65 -18.57 13.89
C ALA A 84 -3.85 -20.10 13.95
N PRO A 85 -5.03 -20.67 13.59
CA PRO A 85 -5.20 -22.13 13.59
C PRO A 85 -4.23 -22.87 12.65
N LEU A 86 -3.69 -22.20 11.62
CA LEU A 86 -2.70 -22.81 10.72
C LEU A 86 -1.39 -23.16 11.43
N ALA A 87 -1.10 -22.59 12.60
CA ALA A 87 0.09 -22.94 13.37
C ALA A 87 0.11 -24.42 13.78
N PHE A 88 -1.06 -25.06 13.95
CA PHE A 88 -1.17 -26.46 14.35
C PHE A 88 -1.02 -27.45 13.19
N VAL A 89 -1.25 -27.01 11.95
CA VAL A 89 -1.24 -27.89 10.75
C VAL A 89 -0.12 -27.55 9.77
N ALA A 90 0.27 -26.28 9.68
CA ALA A 90 1.27 -25.76 8.76
C ALA A 90 2.13 -24.68 9.47
N PRO A 91 2.91 -25.04 10.51
CA PRO A 91 3.59 -24.08 11.38
C PRO A 91 4.55 -23.15 10.63
N TRP A 92 5.28 -23.66 9.63
CA TRP A 92 6.20 -22.85 8.83
C TRP A 92 5.47 -21.87 7.90
N PHE A 93 4.28 -22.24 7.41
CA PHE A 93 3.44 -21.34 6.64
C PHE A 93 2.88 -20.25 7.54
N ALA A 94 2.32 -20.62 8.71
CA ALA A 94 1.83 -19.66 9.70
C ALA A 94 2.93 -18.70 10.19
N ALA A 95 4.15 -19.20 10.40
CA ALA A 95 5.31 -18.38 10.75
C ALA A 95 5.64 -17.36 9.66
N ALA A 96 5.60 -17.76 8.38
CA ALA A 96 5.81 -16.83 7.25
C ALA A 96 4.73 -15.74 7.20
N LEU A 97 3.47 -16.06 7.50
CA LEU A 97 2.40 -15.06 7.58
C LEU A 97 2.62 -14.07 8.72
N ALA A 98 2.99 -14.56 9.90
CA ALA A 98 3.29 -13.70 11.05
C ALA A 98 4.46 -12.76 10.76
N VAL A 99 5.55 -13.30 10.20
CA VAL A 99 6.71 -12.50 9.77
C VAL A 99 6.32 -11.47 8.70
N SER A 100 5.48 -11.85 7.74
CA SER A 100 5.01 -10.94 6.68
C SER A 100 4.15 -9.81 7.24
N GLY A 101 3.22 -10.08 8.16
CA GLY A 101 2.39 -9.05 8.78
C GLY A 101 3.21 -8.05 9.61
N VAL A 102 4.19 -8.55 10.39
CA VAL A 102 5.13 -7.70 11.14
C VAL A 102 5.99 -6.87 10.19
N THR A 103 6.53 -7.50 9.14
CA THR A 103 7.35 -6.81 8.13
C THR A 103 6.54 -5.72 7.44
N TYR A 104 5.32 -6.03 6.99
CA TYR A 104 4.38 -5.09 6.39
C TYR A 104 4.23 -3.85 7.27
N TYR A 105 3.84 -4.02 8.54
CA TYR A 105 3.62 -2.90 9.44
C TYR A 105 4.87 -2.03 9.59
N HIS A 106 6.05 -2.65 9.78
CA HIS A 106 7.30 -1.91 9.97
C HIS A 106 7.72 -1.11 8.74
N VAL A 107 7.70 -1.74 7.56
CA VAL A 107 8.16 -1.09 6.33
C VAL A 107 7.14 -0.05 5.86
N HIS A 108 5.84 -0.32 6.05
CA HIS A 108 4.76 0.62 5.78
C HIS A 108 4.88 1.86 6.66
N LYS A 109 4.90 1.69 7.99
CA LYS A 109 5.09 2.78 8.95
C LYS A 109 6.36 3.59 8.65
N ARG A 110 7.49 2.93 8.43
CA ARG A 110 8.76 3.60 8.13
C ARG A 110 8.66 4.42 6.85
N SER A 111 7.97 3.92 5.83
CA SER A 111 7.82 4.62 4.56
C SER A 111 7.07 5.96 4.70
N HIS A 112 6.15 6.04 5.67
CA HIS A 112 5.36 7.23 5.97
C HIS A 112 5.98 8.14 7.02
N LEU A 113 7.02 7.69 7.72
CA LEU A 113 7.86 8.52 8.59
C LEU A 113 9.06 9.12 7.84
N ASP A 114 9.58 8.40 6.84
CA ASP A 114 10.70 8.80 6.00
C ASP A 114 10.42 8.52 4.52
N GLY A 115 9.82 9.50 3.85
CA GLY A 115 9.50 9.44 2.42
C GLY A 115 10.73 9.31 1.51
N ALA A 116 11.89 9.82 1.93
CA ALA A 116 13.13 9.68 1.16
C ALA A 116 13.65 8.23 1.24
N TRP A 117 13.55 7.60 2.41
CA TRP A 117 13.80 6.17 2.56
C TRP A 117 12.82 5.34 1.74
N ALA A 118 11.53 5.68 1.73
CA ALA A 118 10.52 5.02 0.90
C ALA A 118 10.86 5.10 -0.59
N LYS A 119 11.19 6.30 -1.10
CA LYS A 119 11.56 6.49 -2.51
C LYS A 119 12.76 5.64 -2.93
N ARG A 120 13.71 5.39 -2.01
CA ARG A 120 14.92 4.59 -2.27
C ARG A 120 14.69 3.08 -2.15
N HIS A 121 13.96 2.63 -1.13
CA HIS A 121 13.89 1.20 -0.77
C HIS A 121 12.56 0.54 -1.10
N LEU A 122 11.46 1.31 -1.12
CA LEU A 122 10.10 0.86 -1.43
C LEU A 122 9.52 1.72 -2.56
N ARG A 123 10.25 1.85 -3.66
CA ARG A 123 9.90 2.76 -4.75
C ARG A 123 8.48 2.50 -5.30
N TRP A 124 8.04 1.25 -5.32
CA TRP A 124 6.68 0.87 -5.72
C TRP A 124 5.62 1.48 -4.80
N HIS A 125 5.81 1.42 -3.48
CA HIS A 125 4.89 2.02 -2.50
C HIS A 125 4.94 3.55 -2.52
N PHE A 126 6.12 4.12 -2.76
CA PHE A 126 6.22 5.55 -3.02
C PHE A 126 5.44 5.95 -4.28
N ASP A 127 5.60 5.20 -5.38
CA ASP A 127 4.88 5.43 -6.63
C ASP A 127 3.36 5.26 -6.45
N HIS A 128 2.91 4.36 -5.58
CA HIS A 128 1.50 4.16 -5.22
C HIS A 128 0.86 5.43 -4.63
N HIS A 129 1.51 6.06 -3.65
CA HIS A 129 0.98 7.29 -3.03
C HIS A 129 1.21 8.54 -3.86
N MET A 130 2.38 8.65 -4.48
CA MET A 130 2.85 9.89 -5.11
C MET A 130 2.68 9.89 -6.63
N GLY A 131 2.41 8.75 -7.24
CA GLY A 131 2.14 8.64 -8.67
C GLY A 131 0.82 9.29 -9.10
N GLY A 132 0.70 9.57 -10.38
CA GLY A 132 -0.52 10.07 -11.01
C GLY A 132 -1.65 9.04 -11.03
N ASP A 133 -1.32 7.76 -10.98
CA ASP A 133 -2.27 6.66 -10.84
C ASP A 133 -2.04 5.95 -9.51
N GLN A 134 -2.98 6.11 -8.59
CA GLN A 134 -2.95 5.48 -7.28
C GLN A 134 -3.66 4.12 -7.29
N ASP A 135 -4.38 3.76 -8.35
CA ASP A 135 -4.97 2.42 -8.53
C ASP A 135 -3.97 1.48 -9.23
N ALA A 136 -2.74 1.50 -8.73
CA ALA A 136 -1.60 0.72 -9.19
C ALA A 136 -0.60 0.55 -8.02
N ASN A 137 0.34 -0.40 -8.14
CA ASN A 137 1.38 -0.65 -7.12
C ASN A 137 0.81 -1.00 -5.72
N TYR A 138 -0.05 -2.01 -5.64
CA TYR A 138 -0.76 -2.36 -4.42
C TYR A 138 0.09 -3.12 -3.39
N CYS A 139 1.21 -3.71 -3.77
CA CYS A 139 2.11 -4.29 -2.78
C CYS A 139 2.87 -3.17 -2.06
N VAL A 140 3.02 -3.31 -0.75
CA VAL A 140 3.84 -2.49 0.14
C VAL A 140 5.17 -3.18 0.43
N THR A 141 5.17 -4.47 0.79
CA THR A 141 6.38 -5.19 1.25
C THR A 141 7.40 -5.43 0.14
N PHE A 142 6.95 -5.98 -0.98
CA PHE A 142 7.71 -6.14 -2.21
C PHE A 142 6.75 -6.35 -3.40
N PRO A 143 7.10 -5.93 -4.63
CA PRO A 143 6.13 -5.73 -5.71
C PRO A 143 5.85 -6.98 -6.55
N LEU A 144 6.04 -8.19 -6.02
CA LEU A 144 5.94 -9.41 -6.82
C LEU A 144 4.55 -9.53 -7.47
N MET A 145 3.49 -9.42 -6.67
CA MET A 145 2.12 -9.55 -7.19
C MET A 145 1.69 -8.36 -8.04
N ASP A 146 2.29 -7.19 -7.87
CA ASP A 146 2.13 -6.11 -8.83
C ASP A 146 2.70 -6.43 -10.21
N TYR A 147 3.82 -7.15 -10.28
CA TYR A 147 4.35 -7.63 -11.56
C TYR A 147 3.49 -8.75 -12.14
N VAL A 148 3.12 -9.74 -11.33
CA VAL A 148 2.31 -10.89 -11.77
C VAL A 148 0.94 -10.43 -12.30
N MET A 149 0.33 -9.45 -11.63
CA MET A 149 -1.01 -8.96 -11.99
C MET A 149 -0.98 -7.75 -12.95
N GLY A 150 0.19 -7.32 -13.39
CA GLY A 150 0.36 -6.20 -14.31
C GLY A 150 -0.05 -4.83 -13.73
N THR A 151 0.01 -4.66 -12.41
CA THR A 151 -0.34 -3.40 -11.71
C THR A 151 0.87 -2.56 -11.32
N ARG A 152 2.10 -3.01 -11.58
CA ARG A 152 3.31 -2.20 -11.36
C ARG A 152 3.40 -1.04 -12.36
N LYS A 153 3.47 0.21 -11.88
CA LYS A 153 3.70 1.43 -12.66
C LYS A 153 4.76 2.33 -12.02
N THR A 154 5.85 2.58 -12.72
CA THR A 154 6.90 3.51 -12.28
C THR A 154 6.47 4.96 -12.47
N HIS A 155 6.67 5.80 -11.45
CA HIS A 155 6.43 7.23 -11.57
C HIS A 155 7.73 8.05 -11.51
N VAL A 156 7.89 8.94 -12.49
CA VAL A 156 8.89 10.01 -12.47
C VAL A 156 8.20 11.27 -11.94
N PRO A 157 8.66 11.85 -10.81
CA PRO A 157 8.12 13.09 -10.28
C PRO A 157 8.15 14.20 -11.32
N THR A 158 7.15 15.08 -11.33
CA THR A 158 7.02 16.14 -12.34
C THR A 158 8.22 17.08 -12.40
N ALA A 159 8.90 17.32 -11.28
CA ALA A 159 10.12 18.11 -11.22
C ALA A 159 11.34 17.44 -11.87
N GLU A 160 11.30 16.12 -12.06
CA GLU A 160 12.34 15.31 -12.73
C GLU A 160 11.90 14.92 -14.16
N ARG A 161 10.70 15.36 -14.61
CA ARG A 161 10.26 15.14 -15.99
C ARG A 161 10.90 16.20 -16.88
N GLU A 162 11.55 15.76 -17.95
CA GLU A 162 11.95 16.68 -19.00
C GLU A 162 10.73 17.46 -19.52
N PRO A 163 10.90 18.75 -19.88
CA PRO A 163 9.81 19.52 -20.47
C PRO A 163 9.25 18.75 -21.66
N ARG A 164 7.98 18.37 -21.59
CA ARG A 164 7.29 17.84 -22.77
C ARG A 164 7.18 19.00 -23.76
N GLU A 165 7.74 18.84 -24.96
CA GLU A 165 7.48 19.78 -26.04
C GLU A 165 5.96 19.93 -26.20
N PRO A 166 5.44 21.17 -26.26
CA PRO A 166 4.03 21.38 -26.51
C PRO A 166 3.69 20.73 -27.85
N VAL A 167 2.82 19.73 -27.81
CA VAL A 167 2.22 19.17 -29.01
C VAL A 167 1.45 20.30 -29.68
N HIS A 168 2.04 20.90 -30.72
CA HIS A 168 1.33 21.80 -31.60
C HIS A 168 0.13 21.03 -32.15
N LYS A 169 -1.06 21.38 -31.67
CA LYS A 169 -2.29 21.03 -32.35
C LYS A 169 -2.24 21.82 -33.66
N THR A 170 -1.78 21.18 -34.73
CA THR A 170 -1.97 21.70 -36.08
C THR A 170 -3.47 21.86 -36.30
N GLU A 171 -3.89 23.10 -36.47
CA GLU A 171 -5.25 23.48 -36.86
C GLU A 171 -5.57 22.83 -38.20
N ALA A 172 -6.27 21.70 -38.19
CA ALA A 172 -7.02 21.25 -39.34
C ALA A 172 -8.37 21.99 -39.37
N SER A 173 -8.32 23.29 -39.67
CA SER A 173 -9.48 24.09 -40.05
C SER A 173 -9.22 24.69 -41.43
N ALA A 174 -9.25 23.84 -42.46
CA ALA A 174 -9.53 24.27 -43.82
C ALA A 174 -10.20 23.11 -44.56
N LEU A 175 -11.36 23.41 -45.16
CA LEU A 175 -12.19 22.58 -46.05
C LEU A 175 -13.21 21.66 -45.36
N ARG A 176 -14.38 22.22 -45.04
CA ARG A 176 -15.68 21.81 -45.59
C ARG A 176 -16.72 22.90 -45.37
#